data_AF-A0A445N1R8-F1
#
_entry.id   AF-A0A445N1R8-F1
#
_cell.length_a   1.000
_cell.length_b   1.000
_cell.length_c   1.000
_cell.angle_alpha   90.00
_cell.angle_beta   90.00
_cell.angle_gamma   90.00
#
_symmetry.space_group_name_H-M   'P 1'
#
loop_
_entity.id
_entity.type
_entity.pdbx_description
1 polymer ?
#
loop_
_entity_poly.entity_id
_entity_poly.type
_entity_poly.pdbx_seq_one_letter_code
_entity_poly.pdbx_strand_id
1 'polypeptide(L)'
;MQTFLKAAISLLIILTATAIGKRFPSVAGLIAVMPLAGALIFVWMHLENRGNPQVMELFTKGAIWGFVPSLMFYLAAFFCLKRQLPLSIILLTCFAVWLIAASFHQWLLK
;
A
#
# COMPACT_ATOMS: atom_id res chain seq x y z
N MET A 1 -8.04 22.18 -9.76
CA MET A 1 -9.04 21.23 -10.32
C MET A 1 -8.57 19.76 -10.32
N GLN A 2 -7.29 19.44 -10.54
CA GLN A 2 -6.82 18.03 -10.52
C GLN A 2 -6.93 17.34 -9.15
N THR A 3 -6.79 18.07 -8.04
CA THR A 3 -6.83 17.50 -6.68
C THR A 3 -8.20 16.91 -6.31
N PHE A 4 -9.28 17.57 -6.72
CA PHE A 4 -10.65 17.10 -6.48
C PHE A 4 -10.96 15.81 -7.25
N LEU A 5 -10.53 15.74 -8.51
CA LEU A 5 -10.69 14.53 -9.32
C LEU A 5 -9.91 13.34 -8.75
N LYS A 6 -8.66 13.58 -8.33
CA LYS A 6 -7.83 12.56 -7.64
C LYS A 6 -8.52 12.06 -6.36
N ALA A 7 -9.04 12.97 -5.54
CA ALA A 7 -9.76 12.63 -4.31
C ALA A 7 -11.03 11.82 -4.58
N ALA A 8 -11.84 12.21 -5.57
CA ALA A 8 -13.07 11.48 -5.93
C ALA A 8 -12.78 10.05 -6.39
N ILE A 9 -11.74 9.85 -7.21
CA ILE A 9 -11.32 8.53 -7.67
C ILE A 9 -10.83 7.67 -6.49
N SER A 10 -10.02 8.23 -5.60
CA SER A 10 -9.57 7.50 -4.40
C SER A 10 -10.74 7.07 -3.52
N LEU A 11 -11.72 7.96 -3.31
CA LEU A 11 -12.90 7.65 -2.50
C LEU A 11 -13.74 6.54 -3.14
N LEU A 12 -13.94 6.60 -4.46
CA LEU A 12 -14.68 5.59 -5.21
C LEU A 12 -14.02 4.20 -5.08
N ILE A 13 -12.68 4.13 -5.18
CA ILE A 13 -11.93 2.88 -5.03
C ILE A 13 -12.12 2.30 -3.61
N ILE A 14 -12.01 3.13 -2.58
CA ILE A 14 -12.17 2.70 -1.17
C ILE A 14 -13.59 2.19 -0.90
N LEU A 15 -14.61 2.92 -1.36
CA LEU A 15 -16.01 2.53 -1.18
C LEU A 15 -16.34 1.24 -1.92
N THR A 16 -15.80 1.06 -3.14
CA THR A 16 -16.00 -0.15 -3.93
C THR A 16 -15.34 -1.36 -3.25
N ALA A 17 -14.10 -1.20 -2.79
CA ALA A 17 -13.36 -2.27 -2.08
C ALA A 17 -14.08 -2.70 -0.79
N THR A 18 -14.56 -1.75 0.01
CA THR A 18 -15.29 -2.04 1.25
C THR A 18 -16.67 -2.66 1.01
N ALA A 19 -17.37 -2.24 -0.04
CA ALA A 19 -18.64 -2.85 -0.44
C ALA A 19 -18.46 -4.32 -0.88
N ILE A 20 -17.44 -4.60 -1.71
CA ILE A 20 -17.09 -5.96 -2.13
C ILE A 20 -16.68 -6.80 -0.92
N GLY A 21 -15.92 -6.23 0.02
CA GLY A 21 -15.42 -6.94 1.20
C GLY A 21 -16.49 -7.47 2.14
N LYS A 22 -17.67 -6.84 2.18
CA LYS A 22 -18.81 -7.35 2.96
C LYS A 22 -19.33 -8.69 2.42
N ARG A 23 -19.23 -8.93 1.11
CA ARG A 23 -19.74 -10.14 0.45
C ARG A 23 -18.62 -11.14 0.13
N PHE A 24 -17.43 -10.65 -0.19
CA PHE A 24 -16.26 -11.44 -0.58
C PHE A 24 -14.98 -10.89 0.09
N PRO A 25 -14.73 -11.23 1.38
CA PRO A 25 -13.58 -10.72 2.12
C PRO A 25 -12.22 -11.02 1.47
N SER A 26 -12.07 -12.20 0.87
CA SER A 26 -10.84 -12.58 0.15
C SER A 26 -10.57 -11.68 -1.06
N VAL A 27 -11.62 -11.33 -1.83
CA VAL A 27 -11.51 -10.43 -2.99
C VAL A 27 -11.19 -9.02 -2.52
N ALA A 28 -11.78 -8.54 -1.42
CA ALA A 28 -11.43 -7.24 -0.87
C ALA A 28 -10.00 -7.18 -0.33
N GLY A 29 -9.48 -8.27 0.24
CA GLY A 29 -8.06 -8.38 0.58
C GLY A 29 -7.16 -8.24 -0.66
N LEU A 30 -7.51 -8.89 -1.76
CA LEU A 30 -6.79 -8.75 -3.03
C LEU A 30 -6.85 -7.30 -3.53
N ILE A 31 -8.03 -6.68 -3.56
CA ILE A 31 -8.20 -5.28 -3.97
C ILE A 31 -7.40 -4.33 -3.07
N ALA A 32 -7.34 -4.59 -1.77
CA ALA A 32 -6.59 -3.76 -0.82
C ALA A 32 -5.07 -3.79 -1.08
N VAL A 33 -4.54 -4.90 -1.59
CA VAL A 33 -3.11 -5.06 -1.91
C VAL A 33 -2.79 -4.78 -3.39
N MET A 34 -3.81 -4.64 -4.25
CA MET A 34 -3.58 -4.25 -5.64
C MET A 34 -2.81 -2.92 -5.70
N PRO A 35 -1.80 -2.80 -6.58
CA PRO A 35 -0.98 -1.61 -6.69
C PRO A 35 -1.71 -0.50 -7.46
N LEU A 36 -2.97 -0.20 -7.14
CA LEU A 36 -3.76 0.83 -7.82
C LEU A 36 -3.13 2.21 -7.64
N ALA A 37 -2.78 2.56 -6.41
CA ALA A 37 -2.05 3.80 -6.12
C ALA A 37 -0.67 3.79 -6.80
N GLY A 38 0.06 2.67 -6.71
CA GLY A 38 1.37 2.52 -7.35
C GLY A 38 1.32 2.68 -8.87
N ALA A 39 0.32 2.08 -9.54
CA ALA A 39 0.11 2.17 -10.98
C ALA A 39 -0.26 3.59 -11.42
N LEU A 40 -1.14 4.27 -10.68
CA LEU A 40 -1.45 5.68 -10.93
C LEU A 40 -0.18 6.53 -10.81
N ILE A 41 0.58 6.38 -9.73
CA ILE A 41 1.83 7.12 -9.52
C ILE A 41 2.84 6.79 -10.62
N PHE A 42 2.95 5.53 -11.05
CA PHE A 42 3.84 5.12 -12.15
C PHE A 42 3.52 5.86 -13.45
N VAL A 43 2.23 5.94 -13.82
CA VAL A 43 1.78 6.69 -15.01
C VAL A 43 2.10 8.17 -14.88
N TRP A 44 1.80 8.78 -13.73
CA TRP A 44 2.10 10.20 -13.51
C TRP A 44 3.61 10.48 -13.56
N MET A 45 4.40 9.66 -12.89
CA MET A 45 5.86 9.76 -12.90
C MET A 45 6.42 9.65 -14.31
N HIS A 46 5.88 8.75 -15.14
CA HIS A 46 6.28 8.62 -16.53
C HIS A 46 5.97 9.88 -17.34
N LEU A 47 4.75 10.42 -17.20
CA LEU A 47 4.30 11.63 -17.89
C LEU A 47 5.09 12.88 -17.48
N GLU A 48 5.34 13.05 -16.18
CA GLU A 48 6.04 14.22 -15.61
C GLU A 48 7.53 14.20 -15.94
N ASN A 49 8.17 13.03 -15.97
CA ASN A 49 9.61 12.90 -16.23
C ASN A 49 9.94 12.60 -17.71
N ARG A 50 8.97 12.79 -18.63
CA ARG A 50 9.11 12.50 -20.07
C ARG A 50 9.66 11.10 -20.37
N GLY A 51 9.31 10.12 -19.53
CA GLY A 51 9.77 8.75 -19.65
C GLY A 51 11.26 8.53 -19.36
N ASN A 52 11.91 9.39 -18.56
CA ASN A 52 13.30 9.17 -18.14
C ASN A 52 13.47 7.77 -17.51
N PRO A 53 14.25 6.86 -18.14
CA PRO A 53 14.36 5.47 -17.71
C PRO A 53 14.99 5.34 -16.32
N GLN A 54 15.92 6.21 -15.94
CA GLN A 54 16.60 6.17 -14.63
C GLN A 54 15.62 6.47 -13.48
N VAL A 55 14.72 7.44 -13.69
CA VAL A 55 13.69 7.80 -12.69
C VAL A 55 12.66 6.67 -12.56
N MET A 56 12.27 6.05 -13.68
CA MET A 56 11.33 4.93 -13.67
C MET A 56 11.94 3.68 -13.03
N GLU A 57 13.23 3.40 -13.28
CA GLU A 57 13.96 2.30 -12.66
C GLU A 57 14.05 2.49 -11.14
N LEU A 58 14.44 3.68 -10.67
CA LEU A 58 14.53 3.99 -9.24
C LEU A 58 13.16 3.90 -8.55
N PHE A 59 12.10 4.42 -9.18
CA PHE A 59 10.74 4.30 -8.69
C PHE A 59 10.32 2.83 -8.56
N THR A 60 10.56 2.03 -9.60
CA THR A 60 10.20 0.61 -9.63
C THR A 60 10.97 -0.16 -8.56
N LYS A 61 12.27 0.10 -8.40
CA LYS A 61 13.11 -0.48 -7.35
C LYS A 61 12.56 -0.13 -5.96
N GLY A 62 12.22 1.15 -5.73
CA GLY A 62 11.60 1.60 -4.49
C GLY A 62 10.25 0.93 -4.21
N ALA A 63 9.42 0.76 -5.23
CA ALA A 63 8.13 0.08 -5.12
C ALA A 63 8.26 -1.42 -4.81
N ILE A 64 9.19 -2.13 -5.48
CA ILE A 64 9.48 -3.55 -5.23
C ILE A 64 9.84 -3.75 -3.76
N TRP A 65 10.76 -2.94 -3.24
CA TRP A 65 11.17 -3.09 -1.86
C TRP A 65 10.11 -2.60 -0.85
N GLY A 66 9.24 -1.67 -1.25
CA GLY A 66 8.07 -1.25 -0.47
C GLY A 66 7.03 -2.36 -0.22
N PHE A 67 7.06 -3.44 -1.02
CA PHE A 67 6.23 -4.63 -0.73
C PHE A 67 6.64 -5.33 0.56
N VAL A 68 7.92 -5.32 0.94
CA VAL A 68 8.40 -6.05 2.12
C VAL A 68 7.79 -5.51 3.43
N PRO A 69 7.85 -4.19 3.73
CA PRO A 69 7.17 -3.63 4.90
C PRO A 69 5.65 -3.88 4.89
N SER A 70 5.03 -3.77 3.72
CA SER A 70 3.58 -3.98 3.55
C SER A 70 3.18 -5.44 3.84
N LEU A 71 3.99 -6.40 3.38
CA LEU A 71 3.78 -7.82 3.70
C LEU A 71 3.92 -8.08 5.20
N MET A 72 4.92 -7.48 5.86
CA MET A 72 5.12 -7.60 7.31
C MET A 72 3.93 -7.04 8.10
N PHE A 73 3.33 -5.93 7.66
CA PHE A 73 2.11 -5.38 8.25
C PHE A 73 0.96 -6.39 8.24
N TYR A 74 0.67 -7.00 7.09
CA TYR A 74 -0.44 -7.97 6.99
C TYR A 74 -0.16 -9.27 7.74
N LEU A 75 1.10 -9.70 7.83
CA LEU A 75 1.49 -10.85 8.65
C LEU A 75 1.28 -10.58 10.14
N ALA A 76 1.68 -9.40 10.63
CA ALA A 76 1.39 -8.97 11.99
C ALA A 76 -0.12 -8.92 12.25
N ALA A 77 -0.89 -8.33 11.33
CA ALA A 77 -2.35 -8.26 11.43
C ALA A 77 -2.98 -9.66 11.53
N PHE A 78 -2.58 -10.59 10.67
CA PHE A 78 -3.07 -11.97 10.66
C PHE A 78 -2.79 -12.67 12.00
N PHE A 79 -1.59 -12.52 12.55
CA PHE A 79 -1.23 -13.15 13.81
C PHE A 79 -1.95 -12.53 15.02
N CYS A 80 -2.05 -11.19 15.06
CA CYS A 80 -2.78 -10.49 16.12
C CYS A 80 -4.28 -10.79 16.08
N LEU A 81 -4.88 -10.90 14.89
CA LEU A 81 -6.27 -11.32 14.71
C LEU A 81 -6.50 -12.76 15.16
N LYS A 82 -5.57 -13.69 14.90
CA LYS A 82 -5.63 -15.06 15.43
C LYS A 82 -5.63 -15.11 16.96
N ARG A 83 -5.01 -14.13 17.62
CA ARG A 83 -4.98 -13.99 19.08
C ARG A 83 -6.18 -13.22 19.66
N GLN A 84 -7.17 -12.88 18.83
CA GLN A 84 -8.38 -12.13 19.23
C GLN A 84 -8.07 -10.81 19.95
N LEU A 85 -6.94 -10.17 19.61
CA LEU A 85 -6.57 -8.88 20.19
C LEU A 85 -7.52 -7.76 19.75
N PRO A 86 -7.72 -6.71 20.57
CA PRO A 86 -8.53 -5.56 20.17
C PRO A 86 -7.89 -4.80 19.00
N LEU A 87 -8.73 -4.22 18.14
CA LEU A 87 -8.31 -3.53 16.92
C LEU A 87 -7.23 -2.47 17.16
N SER A 88 -7.31 -1.73 18.27
CA SER A 88 -6.33 -0.71 18.64
C SER A 88 -4.91 -1.28 18.81
N ILE A 89 -4.79 -2.45 19.45
CA ILE A 89 -3.50 -3.13 19.65
C ILE A 89 -3.00 -3.72 18.34
N ILE A 90 -3.91 -4.26 17.51
CA ILE A 90 -3.58 -4.77 16.18
C ILE A 90 -2.95 -3.64 15.35
N LEU A 91 -3.64 -2.50 15.23
CA LEU A 91 -3.15 -1.37 14.44
C LEU A 91 -1.80 -0.85 14.95
N LEU A 92 -1.65 -0.67 16.27
CA LEU A 92 -0.40 -0.22 16.86
C LEU A 92 0.76 -1.17 16.50
N THR A 93 0.53 -2.48 16.64
CA THR A 93 1.54 -3.51 16.37
C THR A 93 1.88 -3.56 14.87
N CYS A 94 0.87 -3.49 14.00
CA CYS A 94 1.07 -3.55 12.55
C CYS A 94 1.84 -2.32 12.05
N PHE A 95 1.50 -1.11 12.52
CA PHE A 95 2.24 0.11 12.17
C PHE A 95 3.65 0.13 12.76
N ALA A 96 3.84 -0.38 13.98
CA ALA A 96 5.17 -0.50 14.57
C ALA A 96 6.07 -1.45 13.75
N VAL A 97 5.57 -2.64 13.41
CA VAL A 97 6.29 -3.61 12.56
C VAL A 97 6.58 -3.01 11.18
N TRP A 98 5.61 -2.32 10.57
CA TRP A 98 5.80 -1.65 9.29
C TRP A 98 6.88 -0.57 9.35
N LEU A 99 6.87 0.28 10.39
CA LEU A 99 7.88 1.33 10.56
C LEU A 99 9.29 0.76 10.74
N ILE A 100 9.43 -0.31 11.52
CA ILE A 100 10.71 -0.99 11.72
C ILE A 100 11.20 -1.54 10.36
N ALA A 101 10.34 -2.27 9.64
CA ALA A 101 10.68 -2.81 8.32
C ALA A 101 11.02 -1.71 7.30
N ALA A 102 10.27 -0.61 7.28
CA ALA A 102 10.50 0.54 6.40
C ALA A 102 11.81 1.26 6.72
N SER A 103 12.18 1.36 8.00
CA SER A 103 13.43 1.98 8.44
C SER A 103 14.64 1.13 8.05
N PHE A 104 14.57 -0.20 8.27
CA PHE A 104 15.60 -1.13 7.79
C PHE A 104 15.77 -1.04 6.28
N HIS A 105 14.66 -0.92 5.55
CA HIS A 105 14.67 -0.75 4.10
C HIS A 105 15.34 0.57 3.65
N GLN A 106 14.98 1.71 4.27
CA GLN A 106 15.60 3.00 3.97
C GLN A 106 17.11 3.00 4.28
N TRP A 107 17.53 2.22 5.27
CA TRP A 107 18.95 2.06 5.59
C TRP A 107 19.70 1.18 4.56
N LEU A 108 19.03 0.19 3.97
CA LEU A 108 19.63 -0.72 2.98
C LEU A 108 19.73 -0.14 1.55
N LEU A 109 18.85 0.82 1.21
CA LEU A 109 18.83 1.48 -0.10
C LEU A 109 19.62 2.80 -0.16
N LYS A 110 20.11 3.30 0.98
CA LYS A 110 21.11 4.38 1.05
C LYS A 110 22.50 3.85 0.73
#